data_AF-A0A1A6C370-F1
#
_entry.id   AF-A0A1A6C370-F1
#
_cell.length_a   1.000
_cell.length_b   1.000
_cell.length_c   1.000
_cell.angle_alpha   90.00
_cell.angle_beta   90.00
_cell.angle_gamma   90.00
#
_symmetry.space_group_name_H-M   'P 1'
#
loop_
_entity.id
_entity.type
_entity.pdbx_description
1 polymer ?
#
loop_
_entity_poly.entity_id
_entity_poly.type
_entity_poly.pdbx_seq_one_letter_code
_entity_poly.pdbx_strand_id
1 'polypeptide(L)'
;MPAVQQASSPAITAQLTEIEGELAAMRQNPGVDTKKLLKRMDESLSSLELKLGATQAEVGKLSSNLAGHVSKHPVLSGYRLLAVVGDQAVVEDMGTGRVAVLKTNEHLGGLTVYQVSGGEVVTNYGVFGG
;
A
#
# COMPACT_ATOMS: atom_id res chain seq x y z
N MET A 1 -35.58 9.71 -60.90
CA MET A 1 -34.82 9.48 -59.65
C MET A 1 -33.34 9.41 -60.04
N PRO A 2 -32.46 10.29 -59.53
CA PRO A 2 -31.07 10.34 -59.96
C PRO A 2 -30.24 9.22 -59.33
N ALA A 3 -29.25 8.76 -60.10
CA ALA A 3 -28.34 7.67 -59.77
C ALA A 3 -27.41 8.03 -58.60
N VAL A 4 -27.35 7.15 -57.59
CA VAL A 4 -26.30 7.20 -56.58
C VAL A 4 -25.09 6.50 -57.17
N GLN A 5 -24.22 7.31 -57.79
CA GLN A 5 -22.91 6.89 -58.23
C GLN A 5 -22.06 6.67 -56.98
N GLN A 6 -22.01 5.41 -56.52
CA GLN A 6 -21.11 4.99 -55.45
C GLN A 6 -19.69 5.05 -56.03
N ALA A 7 -19.02 6.18 -55.82
CA ALA A 7 -17.60 6.30 -56.06
C ALA A 7 -16.88 5.39 -55.06
N SER A 8 -16.77 4.11 -55.39
CA SER A 8 -15.84 3.18 -54.76
C SER A 8 -14.45 3.77 -54.98
N SER A 9 -13.99 4.55 -54.01
CA SER A 9 -12.73 5.26 -54.13
C SER A 9 -11.62 4.23 -54.33
N PRO A 10 -10.74 4.38 -55.34
CA PRO A 10 -9.65 3.43 -55.59
C PRO A 10 -8.74 3.23 -54.36
N ALA A 11 -8.76 4.19 -53.43
CA ALA A 11 -8.14 4.10 -52.11
C ALA A 11 -8.71 2.97 -51.22
N ILE A 12 -10.02 2.70 -51.28
CA ILE A 12 -10.66 1.63 -50.50
C ILE A 12 -10.27 0.26 -51.05
N THR A 13 -10.20 0.14 -52.38
CA THR A 13 -9.76 -1.09 -53.04
C THR A 13 -8.30 -1.39 -52.73
N ALA A 14 -7.43 -0.36 -52.75
CA ALA A 14 -6.02 -0.51 -52.38
C ALA A 14 -5.84 -0.91 -50.90
N GLN A 15 -6.60 -0.32 -49.98
CA GLN A 15 -6.57 -0.69 -48.56
C GLN A 15 -7.05 -2.12 -48.31
N LEU A 16 -8.05 -2.60 -49.06
CA LEU A 16 -8.49 -4.00 -48.97
C LEU A 16 -7.40 -4.98 -49.43
N THR A 17 -6.70 -4.67 -50.53
CA THR A 17 -5.61 -5.52 -51.03
C THR A 17 -4.41 -5.55 -50.07
N GLU A 18 -4.13 -4.44 -49.40
CA GLU A 18 -3.08 -4.35 -48.37
C GLU A 18 -3.44 -5.19 -47.14
N ILE A 19 -4.69 -5.08 -46.65
CA ILE A 19 -5.20 -5.88 -45.52
C ILE A 19 -5.20 -7.38 -45.86
N GLU A 20 -5.57 -7.75 -47.10
CA GLU A 20 -5.52 -9.15 -47.55
C GLU A 20 -4.08 -9.69 -47.62
N GLY A 21 -3.12 -8.85 -48.02
CA GLY A 21 -1.69 -9.16 -47.99
C GLY A 21 -1.14 -9.34 -46.58
N GLU A 22 -1.50 -8.46 -45.65
CA GLU A 22 -1.15 -8.59 -44.23
C GLU A 22 -1.78 -9.83 -43.59
N LEU A 23 -3.02 -10.14 -43.93
CA LEU A 23 -3.72 -11.34 -43.45
C LEU A 23 -3.09 -12.61 -44.01
N ALA A 24 -2.64 -12.60 -45.27
CA ALA A 24 -1.89 -13.70 -45.87
C ALA A 24 -0.51 -13.88 -45.21
N ALA A 25 0.17 -12.79 -44.87
CA ALA A 25 1.43 -12.83 -44.12
C ALA A 25 1.23 -13.36 -42.67
N MET A 26 0.16 -12.94 -42.00
CA MET A 26 -0.24 -13.48 -40.69
C MET A 26 -0.57 -14.97 -40.74
N ARG A 27 -1.22 -15.44 -41.82
CA ARG A 27 -1.51 -16.87 -42.04
C ARG A 27 -0.26 -17.71 -42.30
N GLN A 28 0.82 -17.11 -42.80
CA GLN A 28 2.06 -17.83 -43.11
C GLN A 28 3.01 -17.99 -41.91
N ASN A 29 2.80 -17.30 -40.77
CA ASN A 29 3.71 -17.44 -39.61
C ASN A 29 3.07 -17.41 -38.20
N PRO A 30 1.94 -18.08 -37.94
CA PRO A 30 1.23 -18.03 -36.66
C PRO A 30 2.00 -18.60 -35.45
N GLY A 31 3.03 -19.42 -35.70
CA GLY A 31 3.83 -20.06 -34.65
C GLY A 31 4.98 -19.22 -34.08
N VAL A 32 5.39 -18.15 -34.78
CA VAL A 32 6.53 -17.30 -34.36
C VAL A 32 6.07 -16.20 -33.41
N ASP A 33 4.90 -15.61 -33.65
CA ASP A 33 4.37 -14.54 -32.79
C ASP A 33 3.77 -15.06 -31.49
N THR A 34 3.18 -16.26 -31.48
CA THR A 34 2.75 -16.93 -30.25
C THR A 34 3.94 -17.29 -29.35
N LYS A 35 5.05 -17.79 -29.91
CA LYS A 35 6.30 -18.04 -29.14
C LYS A 35 6.92 -16.77 -28.60
N LYS A 36 6.95 -15.68 -29.38
CA LYS A 36 7.44 -14.38 -28.93
C LYS A 36 6.56 -13.79 -27.83
N LEU A 37 5.24 -13.93 -27.96
CA LEU A 37 4.27 -13.48 -26.96
C LEU A 37 4.44 -14.25 -25.64
N LEU A 38 4.54 -15.58 -25.71
CA LEU A 38 4.81 -16.43 -24.54
C LEU A 38 6.11 -16.04 -23.85
N LYS A 39 7.18 -15.79 -24.61
CA LYS A 39 8.46 -15.34 -24.05
C LYS A 39 8.34 -13.99 -23.33
N ARG A 40 7.63 -13.01 -23.90
CA ARG A 40 7.40 -11.72 -23.23
C ARG A 40 6.53 -11.84 -21.98
N MET A 41 5.55 -12.75 -21.99
CA MET A 41 4.73 -13.03 -20.80
C MET A 41 5.59 -13.64 -19.69
N ASP A 42 6.47 -14.57 -20.02
CA ASP A 42 7.37 -15.24 -19.07
C ASP A 42 8.38 -14.25 -18.45
N GLU A 43 8.95 -13.37 -19.27
CA GLU A 43 9.80 -12.25 -18.83
C GLU A 43 9.04 -11.27 -17.92
N SER A 44 7.77 -10.99 -18.23
CA SER A 44 6.91 -10.11 -17.43
C SER A 44 6.54 -10.74 -16.09
N LEU A 45 6.22 -12.03 -16.07
CA LEU A 45 5.93 -12.79 -14.84
C LEU A 45 7.16 -12.83 -13.94
N SER A 46 8.34 -13.15 -14.49
CA SER A 46 9.60 -13.15 -13.75
C SER A 46 9.90 -11.78 -13.13
N SER A 47 9.65 -10.69 -13.87
CA SER A 47 9.81 -9.32 -13.37
C SER A 47 8.82 -8.99 -12.24
N LEU A 48 7.58 -9.45 -12.35
CA LEU A 48 6.57 -9.28 -11.30
C LEU A 48 6.91 -10.06 -10.04
N GLU A 49 7.39 -11.29 -10.16
CA GLU A 49 7.84 -12.11 -9.01
C GLU A 49 8.99 -11.42 -8.26
N LEU A 50 9.97 -10.89 -8.99
CA LEU A 50 11.07 -10.10 -8.41
C LEU A 50 10.57 -8.86 -7.67
N LYS A 51 9.65 -8.10 -8.28
CA LYS A 51 9.06 -6.91 -7.64
C LYS A 51 8.23 -7.29 -6.41
N LEU A 52 7.47 -8.39 -6.48
CA LEU A 52 6.68 -8.88 -5.36
C LEU A 52 7.57 -9.31 -4.21
N GLY A 53 8.66 -10.05 -4.49
CA GLY A 53 9.65 -10.43 -3.48
C GLY A 53 10.32 -9.21 -2.83
N ALA A 54 10.69 -8.21 -3.63
CA ALA A 54 11.24 -6.95 -3.10
C ALA A 54 10.23 -6.21 -2.21
N THR A 55 8.98 -6.12 -2.65
CA THR A 55 7.87 -5.51 -1.88
C THR A 55 7.64 -6.26 -0.57
N GLN A 56 7.61 -7.60 -0.60
CA GLN A 56 7.47 -8.42 0.61
C GLN A 56 8.62 -8.20 1.59
N ALA A 57 9.85 -8.11 1.11
CA ALA A 57 11.02 -7.81 1.94
C ALA A 57 10.92 -6.41 2.57
N GLU A 58 10.45 -5.42 1.82
CA GLU A 58 10.27 -4.05 2.30
C GLU A 58 9.15 -3.96 3.35
N VAL A 59 8.01 -4.62 3.11
CA VAL A 59 6.95 -4.78 4.10
C VAL A 59 7.45 -5.49 5.36
N GLY A 60 8.28 -6.52 5.21
CA GLY A 60 8.92 -7.21 6.33
C GLY A 60 9.81 -6.28 7.16
N LYS A 61 10.62 -5.44 6.51
CA LYS A 61 11.44 -4.41 7.19
C LYS A 61 10.58 -3.37 7.89
N LEU A 62 9.53 -2.86 7.24
CA LEU A 62 8.61 -1.90 7.84
C LEU A 62 7.90 -2.48 9.05
N SER A 63 7.44 -3.72 8.96
CA SER A 63 6.79 -4.45 10.05
C SER A 63 7.74 -4.66 11.23
N SER A 64 9.00 -5.06 10.97
CA SER A 64 10.05 -5.18 11.98
C SER A 64 10.36 -3.84 12.66
N ASN A 65 10.48 -2.77 11.89
CA ASN A 65 10.72 -1.43 12.42
C ASN A 65 9.55 -0.93 13.27
N LEU A 66 8.31 -1.18 12.81
CA LEU A 66 7.10 -0.85 13.55
C LEU A 66 6.99 -1.65 14.83
N ALA A 67 7.27 -2.95 14.81
CA ALA A 67 7.34 -3.78 16.00
C ALA A 67 8.39 -3.22 16.98
N GLY A 68 9.58 -2.84 16.51
CA GLY A 68 10.61 -2.22 17.34
C GLY A 68 10.23 -0.86 17.94
N HIS A 69 9.30 -0.12 17.34
CA HIS A 69 8.80 1.16 17.87
C HIS A 69 7.57 0.98 18.77
N VAL A 70 6.63 0.11 18.40
CA VAL A 70 5.42 -0.19 19.19
C VAL A 70 5.77 -0.93 20.47
N SER A 71 6.79 -1.79 20.46
CA SER A 71 7.26 -2.51 21.65
C SER A 71 7.85 -1.61 22.73
N LYS A 72 8.17 -0.34 22.42
CA LYS A 72 8.75 0.60 23.39
C LYS A 72 7.72 1.44 24.14
N HIS A 73 6.49 1.51 23.64
CA HIS A 73 5.47 2.40 24.18
C HIS A 73 4.28 1.57 24.67
N PRO A 74 4.15 1.37 26.00
CA PRO A 74 3.09 0.53 26.55
C PRO A 74 1.71 1.11 26.21
N VAL A 75 0.77 0.23 25.88
CA VAL A 75 -0.60 0.58 25.50
C VAL A 75 -1.58 0.02 26.53
N LEU A 76 -2.48 0.87 27.01
CA LEU A 76 -3.55 0.51 27.94
C LEU A 76 -4.87 1.10 27.46
N SER A 77 -5.88 0.25 27.26
CA SER A 77 -7.25 0.69 26.95
C SER A 77 -7.37 1.68 25.78
N GLY A 78 -6.53 1.53 24.75
CA GLY A 78 -6.52 2.43 23.59
C GLY A 78 -5.66 3.70 23.76
N TYR A 79 -4.94 3.84 24.87
CA TYR A 79 -3.99 4.93 25.10
C TYR A 79 -2.56 4.40 25.07
N ARG A 80 -1.64 5.15 24.46
CA ARG A 80 -0.22 4.79 24.33
C ARG A 80 0.65 5.75 25.12
N LEU A 81 1.47 5.25 26.03
CA LEU A 81 2.46 6.06 26.73
C LEU A 81 3.70 6.27 25.84
N LEU A 82 3.89 7.50 25.39
CA LEU A 82 5.01 7.91 24.55
C LEU A 82 6.28 8.20 25.38
N ALA A 83 6.14 8.81 26.55
CA ALA A 83 7.27 9.09 27.43
C ALA A 83 6.82 9.41 28.85
N VAL A 84 7.73 9.23 29.81
CA VAL A 84 7.63 9.82 31.15
C VAL A 84 8.78 10.81 31.31
N VAL A 85 8.45 12.07 31.58
CA VAL A 85 9.40 13.17 31.72
C VAL A 85 9.16 13.83 33.08
N GLY A 86 10.02 13.52 34.06
CA GLY A 86 9.83 13.98 35.42
C GLY A 86 8.52 13.46 36.04
N ASP A 87 7.63 14.37 36.41
CA ASP A 87 6.29 14.11 36.98
C ASP A 87 5.17 14.13 35.91
N GLN A 88 5.54 14.05 34.63
CA GLN A 88 4.60 14.14 33.50
C GLN A 88 4.62 12.88 32.63
N ALA A 89 3.43 12.48 32.17
CA ALA A 89 3.22 11.41 31.21
C ALA A 89 2.83 12.00 29.85
N VAL A 90 3.55 11.65 28.79
CA VAL A 90 3.17 11.99 27.41
C VAL A 90 2.36 10.84 26.85
N VAL A 91 1.06 11.05 26.62
CA VAL A 91 0.13 9.99 26.22
C VAL A 91 -0.58 10.35 24.93
N GLU A 92 -0.73 9.36 24.06
CA GLU A 92 -1.55 9.42 22.85
C GLU A 92 -2.84 8.64 23.03
N ASP A 93 -3.99 9.24 22.72
CA ASP A 93 -5.25 8.53 22.50
C ASP A 93 -5.26 7.96 21.08
N MET A 94 -5.17 6.65 20.94
CA MET A 94 -5.09 5.97 19.64
C MET A 94 -6.41 5.98 18.86
N GLY A 95 -7.54 6.27 19.52
CA GLY A 95 -8.83 6.41 18.85
C GLY A 95 -8.97 7.75 18.14
N THR A 96 -8.33 8.81 18.66
CA THR A 96 -8.45 10.17 18.12
C THR A 96 -7.14 10.73 17.55
N GLY A 97 -6.00 10.08 17.82
CA GLY A 97 -4.66 10.57 17.48
C GLY A 97 -4.21 11.78 18.31
N ARG A 98 -4.94 12.14 19.38
CA ARG A 98 -4.58 13.28 20.23
C ARG A 98 -3.45 12.91 21.18
N VAL A 99 -2.45 13.78 21.27
CA VAL A 99 -1.35 13.66 22.22
C VAL A 99 -1.49 14.74 23.29
N ALA A 100 -1.38 14.34 24.55
CA ALA A 100 -1.38 15.26 25.69
C ALA A 100 -0.24 14.93 26.66
N VAL A 101 0.21 15.96 27.38
CA VAL A 101 1.13 15.83 28.52
C VAL A 101 0.27 15.92 29.77
N LEU A 102 0.26 14.87 30.56
CA LEU A 102 -0.60 14.71 31.73
C LEU A 102 0.22 14.65 33.02
N LYS A 103 -0.18 15.43 34.01
CA LYS A 103 0.25 15.34 35.40
C LYS A 103 -0.74 14.51 36.22
N THR A 104 -0.40 14.29 37.49
CA THR A 104 -1.33 13.72 38.47
C THR A 104 -2.65 14.49 38.49
N ASN A 105 -3.76 13.74 38.44
CA ASN A 105 -5.16 14.17 38.35
C ASN A 105 -5.57 14.84 37.02
N GLU A 106 -4.73 14.82 36.00
CA GLU A 106 -5.11 15.25 34.65
C GLU A 106 -5.65 14.07 33.83
N HIS A 107 -6.35 14.39 32.74
CA HIS A 107 -7.04 13.42 31.91
C HIS A 107 -6.89 13.71 30.41
N LEU A 108 -6.99 12.65 29.62
CA LEU A 108 -7.11 12.68 28.16
C LEU A 108 -8.24 11.75 27.76
N GLY A 109 -9.35 12.31 27.28
CA GLY A 109 -10.55 11.53 26.99
C GLY A 109 -11.06 10.83 28.25
N GLY A 110 -11.12 9.50 28.22
CA GLY A 110 -11.50 8.66 29.37
C GLY A 110 -10.33 8.22 30.26
N LEU A 111 -9.09 8.54 29.89
CA LEU A 111 -7.90 8.22 30.70
C LEU A 111 -7.69 9.28 31.78
N THR A 112 -7.53 8.86 33.03
CA THR A 112 -7.16 9.73 34.16
C THR A 112 -5.86 9.23 34.77
N VAL A 113 -4.90 10.14 34.98
CA VAL A 113 -3.61 9.85 35.62
C VAL A 113 -3.73 10.10 37.13
N TYR A 114 -3.39 9.10 37.95
CA TYR A 114 -3.36 9.22 39.40
C TYR A 114 -1.95 9.44 39.96
N GLN A 115 -0.92 8.93 39.28
CA GLN A 115 0.47 9.07 39.71
C GLN A 115 1.41 8.96 38.52
N VAL A 116 2.47 9.76 38.54
CA VAL A 116 3.62 9.63 37.63
C VAL A 116 4.87 9.55 38.49
N SER A 117 5.57 8.42 38.47
CA SER A 117 6.78 8.22 39.28
C SER A 117 7.63 7.09 38.75
N GLY A 118 8.95 7.25 38.75
CA GLY A 118 9.90 6.16 38.46
C GLY A 118 9.79 5.55 37.05
N GLY A 119 9.22 6.29 36.08
CA GLY A 119 8.93 5.77 34.74
C GLY A 119 7.59 5.04 34.63
N GLU A 120 6.85 4.93 35.73
CA GLU A 120 5.51 4.35 35.78
C GLU A 120 4.43 5.44 35.83
N VAL A 121 3.28 5.15 35.23
CA VAL A 121 2.10 6.02 35.23
C VAL A 121 0.89 5.21 35.67
N VAL A 122 0.36 5.50 36.85
CA VAL A 122 -0.84 4.83 37.39
C VAL A 122 -2.07 5.54 36.88
N THR A 123 -3.02 4.79 36.33
CA THR A 123 -4.24 5.32 35.71
C THR A 123 -5.48 4.52 36.12
N ASN A 124 -6.66 5.01 35.74
CA ASN A 124 -7.92 4.28 35.88
C ASN A 124 -8.02 2.98 35.07
N TYR A 125 -7.11 2.73 34.13
CA TYR A 125 -7.08 1.52 33.31
C TYR A 125 -5.90 0.57 33.64
N GLY A 126 -5.05 0.93 34.60
CA GLY A 126 -3.86 0.16 34.97
C GLY A 126 -2.60 1.04 35.04
N VAL A 127 -1.43 0.39 35.02
CA VAL A 127 -0.12 1.05 35.12
C VAL A 127 0.61 0.98 33.79
N PHE A 128 0.98 2.13 33.23
CA PHE A 128 1.93 2.18 32.13
C PHE A 128 3.35 2.11 32.70
N GLY A 129 4.18 1.19 32.21
CA GLY A 129 5.57 1.06 32.67
C GLY A 129 5.77 -0.14 33.60
N GLY A 130 6.85 -0.86 33.31
CA GLY A 130 7.36 -2.10 33.90
C GLY A 130 8.57 -2.56 33.11
#